data_AF-A0A8H5AJY1-F1
#
_entry.id   AF-A0A8H5AJY1-F1
#
_cell.length_a   1.000
_cell.length_b   1.000
_cell.length_c   1.000
_cell.angle_alpha   90.00
_cell.angle_beta   90.00
_cell.angle_gamma   90.00
#
_symmetry.space_group_name_H-M   'P 1'
#
loop_
_entity.id
_entity.type
_entity.pdbx_description
1 polymer ?
#
loop_
_entity_poly.entity_id
_entity_poly.type
_entity_poly.pdbx_seq_one_letter_code
_entity_poly.pdbx_strand_id
1 'polypeptide(L)'
;IQANKESFELKLKKQEASCDDGKHHNDVTFHLYNDELWLYSVGNPGQQAYVDLSGMGQGKFGYTTGAQPMPRNGQRKGWKIDKDGMLTFDGSSFVACPNGDNLEKTSWSVWVYNSIDNPGGNKNCLPFSVKAAKVKKPVGCLYSQVQPDE
;
A
#
# COMPACT_ATOMS: atom_id res chain seq x y z
N ILE A 1 -2.81 -6.38 -4.84
CA ILE A 1 -2.87 -5.30 -3.82
C ILE A 1 -3.63 -4.16 -4.46
N GLN A 2 -4.52 -3.53 -3.70
CA GLN A 2 -5.30 -2.35 -4.09
C GLN A 2 -4.84 -1.16 -3.25
N ALA A 3 -4.86 0.05 -3.82
CA ALA A 3 -4.58 1.30 -3.11
C ALA A 3 -5.87 2.13 -3.00
N ASN A 4 -6.27 2.48 -1.79
CA ASN A 4 -7.51 3.22 -1.51
C ASN A 4 -7.34 4.04 -0.24
N LYS A 5 -7.80 5.30 -0.23
CA LYS A 5 -7.77 6.20 0.93
C LYS A 5 -6.45 6.17 1.69
N GLU A 6 -5.34 6.36 0.97
CA GLU A 6 -3.97 6.40 1.52
C GLU A 6 -3.46 5.09 2.17
N SER A 7 -4.21 3.99 2.08
CA SER A 7 -3.83 2.65 2.56
C SER A 7 -3.76 1.64 1.42
N PHE A 8 -3.22 0.46 1.74
CA PHE A 8 -3.23 -0.68 0.84
C PHE A 8 -4.11 -1.79 1.37
N GLU A 9 -4.85 -2.42 0.46
CA GLU A 9 -5.91 -3.34 0.78
C GLU A 9 -5.85 -4.60 -0.10
N LEU A 10 -6.49 -5.67 0.36
CA LEU A 10 -6.79 -6.87 -0.41
C LEU A 10 -8.30 -7.07 -0.46
N LYS A 11 -8.81 -7.56 -1.60
CA LYS A 11 -10.21 -7.95 -1.77
C LYS A 11 -11.23 -6.82 -1.55
N LEU A 12 -10.85 -5.57 -1.79
CA LEU A 12 -11.84 -4.52 -2.00
C LEU A 12 -12.61 -4.84 -3.29
N LYS A 13 -13.93 -4.64 -3.31
CA LYS A 13 -14.72 -4.81 -4.54
C LYS A 13 -14.33 -3.78 -5.60
N LYS A 14 -14.03 -2.56 -5.16
CA LYS A 14 -13.64 -1.44 -6.01
C LYS A 14 -12.52 -0.65 -5.37
N GLN A 15 -11.47 -0.40 -6.15
CA GLN A 15 -10.35 0.44 -5.74
C GLN A 15 -10.67 1.93 -5.86
N GLU A 16 -11.63 2.29 -6.73
CA GLU A 16 -12.06 3.67 -7.02
C GLU A 16 -10.90 4.56 -7.52
N ALA A 17 -10.00 3.98 -8.33
CA ALA A 17 -8.89 4.69 -8.98
C ALA A 17 -9.34 5.36 -10.29
N SER A 18 -8.73 6.50 -10.62
CA SER A 18 -8.85 7.15 -11.93
C SER A 18 -7.59 6.88 -12.75
N CYS A 19 -7.71 6.18 -13.89
CA CYS A 19 -6.58 5.70 -14.67
C CYS A 19 -6.52 6.33 -16.07
N ASP A 20 -5.30 6.51 -16.58
CA ASP A 20 -5.03 7.23 -17.83
C ASP A 20 -5.65 6.57 -19.08
N ASP A 21 -5.95 5.26 -19.02
CA ASP A 21 -6.59 4.52 -20.12
C ASP A 21 -8.14 4.58 -20.06
N GLY A 22 -8.71 5.29 -19.09
CA GLY A 22 -10.15 5.43 -18.88
C GLY A 22 -10.86 4.16 -18.42
N LYS A 23 -10.12 3.11 -18.03
CA LYS A 23 -10.70 1.84 -17.57
C LYS A 23 -10.63 1.71 -16.06
N HIS A 24 -11.49 0.83 -15.54
CA HIS A 24 -11.42 0.43 -14.14
C HIS A 24 -10.31 -0.60 -13.94
N HIS A 25 -9.38 -0.27 -13.05
CA HIS A 25 -8.35 -1.18 -12.55
C HIS A 25 -8.59 -1.44 -11.07
N ASN A 26 -8.39 -2.69 -10.65
CA ASN A 26 -8.59 -3.17 -9.28
C ASN A 26 -7.28 -3.68 -8.67
N ASP A 27 -6.16 -3.17 -9.16
CA ASP A 27 -4.86 -3.34 -8.57
C ASP A 27 -4.02 -2.07 -8.75
N VAL A 28 -3.02 -1.93 -7.89
CA VAL A 28 -1.99 -0.91 -8.02
C VAL A 28 -0.76 -1.48 -8.71
N THR A 29 -0.27 -0.77 -9.73
CA THR A 29 1.04 -1.03 -10.31
C THR A 29 2.09 -0.18 -9.58
N PHE A 30 3.19 -0.80 -9.20
CA PHE A 30 4.29 -0.12 -8.52
C PHE A 30 5.49 0.12 -9.45
N HIS A 31 6.20 1.21 -9.18
CA HIS A 31 7.53 1.49 -9.71
C HIS A 31 8.53 1.49 -8.55
N LEU A 32 9.47 0.55 -8.55
CA LEU A 32 10.52 0.45 -7.55
C LEU A 32 11.80 1.11 -8.09
N TYR A 33 12.28 2.14 -7.39
CA TYR A 33 13.48 2.89 -7.78
C TYR A 33 14.21 3.43 -6.55
N ASN A 34 15.53 3.25 -6.47
CA ASN A 34 16.36 3.70 -5.35
C ASN A 34 15.84 3.31 -3.95
N ASP A 35 15.43 2.05 -3.81
CA ASP A 35 14.83 1.48 -2.59
C ASP A 35 13.51 2.17 -2.15
N GLU A 36 12.88 2.95 -3.03
CA GLU A 36 11.60 3.62 -2.83
C GLU A 36 10.51 2.99 -3.69
N LEU A 37 9.31 2.82 -3.13
CA LEU A 37 8.16 2.27 -3.82
C LEU A 37 7.20 3.39 -4.21
N TRP A 38 7.11 3.64 -5.51
CA TRP A 38 6.21 4.61 -6.10
C TRP A 38 4.99 3.89 -6.66
N LEU A 39 3.82 4.51 -6.57
CA LEU A 39 2.64 4.04 -7.30
C LEU A 39 2.77 4.59 -8.71
N TYR A 40 2.72 3.72 -9.71
CA TYR A 40 3.01 4.09 -11.08
C TYR A 40 1.98 5.12 -11.58
N SER A 41 2.49 6.27 -12.00
CA SER A 41 1.73 7.38 -12.59
C SER A 41 2.59 8.00 -13.68
N VAL A 42 1.96 8.36 -14.81
CA VAL A 42 2.63 9.05 -15.92
C VAL A 42 2.64 10.58 -15.71
N GLY A 43 1.85 11.08 -14.75
CA GLY A 43 1.66 12.52 -14.49
C GLY A 43 1.83 12.93 -13.03
N ASN A 44 1.68 14.24 -12.80
CA ASN A 44 1.58 14.82 -11.45
C ASN A 44 0.11 14.83 -10.98
N PRO A 45 -0.16 14.61 -9.69
CA PRO A 45 0.81 14.42 -8.61
C PRO A 45 1.41 13.01 -8.55
N GLY A 46 2.70 12.92 -8.22
CA GLY A 46 3.32 11.63 -7.88
C GLY A 46 2.73 11.04 -6.61
N GLN A 47 2.65 9.71 -6.54
CA GLN A 47 2.14 8.98 -5.38
C GLN A 47 3.20 8.01 -4.90
N GLN A 48 3.52 8.06 -3.61
CA GLN A 48 4.63 7.32 -3.05
C GLN A 48 4.17 6.53 -1.85
N ALA A 49 4.66 5.30 -1.69
CA ALA A 49 4.41 4.47 -0.52
C ALA A 49 5.33 4.83 0.65
N TYR A 50 4.87 4.66 1.88
CA TYR A 50 5.63 4.81 3.11
C TYR A 50 5.32 3.65 4.06
N VAL A 51 6.24 3.40 5.00
CA VAL A 51 6.02 2.49 6.13
C VAL A 51 6.32 3.22 7.44
N ASP A 52 5.43 3.10 8.42
CA ASP A 52 5.70 3.56 9.79
C ASP A 52 5.96 2.36 10.71
N LEU A 53 7.24 2.00 10.87
CA LEU A 53 7.70 0.93 11.77
C LEU A 53 7.82 1.37 13.24
N SER A 54 7.42 2.60 13.61
CA SER A 54 7.47 3.02 15.00
C SER A 54 6.48 2.22 15.86
N GLY A 55 6.66 2.23 17.19
CA GLY A 55 5.68 1.60 18.09
C GLY A 55 4.25 2.17 17.96
N MET A 56 4.12 3.41 17.50
CA MET A 56 2.82 4.03 17.21
C MET A 56 2.26 3.59 15.84
N GLY A 57 3.11 3.49 14.82
CA GLY A 57 2.71 3.11 13.47
C GLY A 57 2.51 1.61 13.25
N GLN A 58 3.22 0.78 14.01
CA GLN A 58 3.08 -0.68 14.04
C GLN A 58 3.21 -1.37 12.66
N GLY A 59 3.95 -0.76 11.73
CA GLY A 59 4.08 -1.26 10.36
C GLY A 59 3.03 -0.73 9.40
N LYS A 60 2.39 0.41 9.70
CA LYS A 60 1.42 1.06 8.80
C LYS A 60 2.03 1.23 7.43
N PHE A 61 1.43 0.56 6.44
CA PHE A 61 1.81 0.66 5.04
C PHE A 61 0.77 1.52 4.32
N GLY A 62 1.18 2.70 3.90
CA GLY A 62 0.30 3.65 3.24
C GLY A 62 1.01 4.41 2.15
N TYR A 63 0.33 5.39 1.56
CA TYR A 63 0.92 6.27 0.56
C TYR A 63 0.48 7.70 0.76
N THR A 64 1.24 8.63 0.18
CA THR A 64 0.83 10.04 0.07
C THR A 64 0.88 10.45 -1.39
N THR A 65 0.20 11.54 -1.70
CA THR A 65 0.04 12.08 -3.04
C THR A 65 0.52 13.53 -3.10
N GLY A 66 1.36 13.84 -4.07
CA GLY A 66 1.81 15.20 -4.34
C GLY A 66 2.51 15.83 -3.14
N ALA A 67 2.04 17.01 -2.74
CA ALA A 67 2.60 17.78 -1.63
C ALA A 67 2.10 17.35 -0.24
N GLN A 68 1.30 16.28 -0.13
CA GLN A 68 0.85 15.77 1.16
C GLN A 68 2.07 15.44 2.05
N PRO A 69 2.10 15.94 3.30
CA PRO A 69 3.21 15.68 4.21
C PRO A 69 3.27 14.19 4.55
N MET A 70 4.49 13.67 4.64
CA MET A 70 4.71 12.32 5.14
C MET A 70 4.34 12.25 6.64
N PRO A 71 3.73 11.15 7.12
CA PRO A 71 3.55 10.94 8.55
C PRO A 71 4.87 11.05 9.30
N ARG A 72 4.82 11.54 10.55
CA ARG A 72 6.00 11.91 11.35
C ARG A 72 7.09 10.84 11.42
N ASN A 73 6.71 9.56 11.53
CA ASN A 73 7.63 8.43 11.64
C ASN A 73 7.65 7.57 10.36
N GLY A 74 7.07 8.06 9.26
CA GLY A 74 7.04 7.36 7.98
C GLY A 74 8.42 7.28 7.35
N GLN A 75 8.68 6.15 6.67
CA GLN A 75 9.92 5.86 5.95
C GLN A 75 9.59 5.54 4.49
N ARG A 76 10.37 6.10 3.56
CA ARG A 76 10.21 5.87 2.11
C ARG A 76 11.14 4.83 1.53
N LYS A 77 12.28 4.60 2.21
CA LYS A 77 13.36 3.75 1.75
C LYS A 77 13.38 2.44 2.53
N GLY A 78 13.81 1.38 1.86
CA GLY A 78 13.87 0.02 2.42
C GLY A 78 13.19 -1.01 1.52
N TRP A 79 12.50 -0.57 0.47
CA TRP A 79 11.78 -1.46 -0.44
C TRP A 79 12.73 -2.24 -1.34
N LYS A 80 12.58 -3.57 -1.37
CA LYS A 80 13.38 -4.45 -2.22
C LYS A 80 12.57 -5.63 -2.71
N ILE A 81 12.97 -6.15 -3.88
CA ILE A 81 12.58 -7.49 -4.31
C ILE A 81 13.69 -8.44 -3.86
N ASP A 82 13.35 -9.41 -3.02
CA ASP A 82 14.32 -10.39 -2.53
C ASP A 82 14.70 -11.43 -3.60
N LYS A 83 15.59 -12.36 -3.23
CA LYS A 83 16.08 -13.42 -4.12
C LYS A 83 14.97 -14.35 -4.63
N ASP A 84 13.86 -14.46 -3.91
CA ASP A 84 12.72 -15.33 -4.24
C ASP A 84 11.63 -14.57 -5.03
N GLY A 85 11.87 -13.29 -5.33
CA GLY A 85 10.98 -12.44 -6.08
C GLY A 85 9.87 -11.81 -5.23
N MET A 86 10.03 -11.77 -3.91
CA MET A 86 9.06 -11.17 -2.99
C MET A 86 9.40 -9.71 -2.71
N LEU A 87 8.38 -8.85 -2.73
CA LEU A 87 8.49 -7.49 -2.23
C LEU A 87 8.66 -7.54 -0.71
N THR A 88 9.63 -6.78 -0.20
CA THR A 88 9.93 -6.64 1.22
C THR A 88 10.24 -5.18 1.56
N PHE A 89 10.10 -4.82 2.83
CA PHE A 89 10.58 -3.55 3.38
C PHE A 89 11.60 -3.87 4.49
N ASP A 90 12.86 -3.52 4.27
CA ASP A 90 13.97 -3.89 5.17
C ASP A 90 14.02 -5.39 5.52
N GLY A 91 13.64 -6.24 4.56
CA GLY A 91 13.57 -7.70 4.73
C GLY A 91 12.29 -8.21 5.41
N SER A 92 11.43 -7.32 5.92
CA SER A 92 10.13 -7.70 6.47
C SER A 92 9.11 -8.01 5.37
N SER A 93 8.28 -9.02 5.66
CA SER A 93 7.10 -9.39 4.88
C SER A 93 5.87 -8.58 5.29
N PHE A 94 4.67 -9.07 4.98
CA PHE A 94 3.41 -8.37 5.24
C PHE A 94 2.48 -9.17 6.14
N VAL A 95 1.57 -8.44 6.78
CA VAL A 95 0.42 -8.99 7.49
C VAL A 95 -0.84 -8.33 6.94
N ALA A 96 -1.89 -9.12 6.72
CA ALA A 96 -3.19 -8.65 6.28
C ALA A 96 -4.18 -8.76 7.44
N CYS A 97 -4.88 -7.69 7.76
CA CYS A 97 -5.88 -7.64 8.83
C CYS A 97 -7.29 -7.48 8.25
N PRO A 98 -8.28 -8.26 8.70
CA PRO A 98 -9.65 -8.12 8.19
C PRO A 98 -10.19 -6.75 8.56
N ASN A 99 -10.78 -6.07 7.59
CA ASN A 99 -11.45 -4.81 7.86
C ASN A 99 -12.75 -5.07 8.63
N GLY A 100 -13.04 -4.20 9.61
CA GLY A 100 -14.26 -4.29 10.44
C GLY A 100 -15.53 -3.96 9.66
N ASP A 101 -16.71 -4.08 10.30
CA ASP A 101 -18.03 -3.97 9.64
C ASP A 101 -18.27 -2.71 8.79
N ASN A 102 -17.50 -1.64 9.01
CA ASN A 102 -17.63 -0.33 8.33
C ASN A 102 -16.90 -0.25 6.97
N LEU A 103 -15.98 -1.17 6.70
CA LEU A 103 -15.27 -1.31 5.42
C LEU A 103 -15.59 -2.72 4.92
N GLU A 104 -16.00 -2.84 3.66
CA GLU A 104 -16.56 -4.08 3.09
C GLU A 104 -16.07 -5.37 3.77
N LYS A 105 -16.98 -6.14 4.40
CA LYS A 105 -16.70 -7.30 5.30
C LYS A 105 -15.72 -8.36 4.77
N THR A 106 -15.33 -8.29 3.50
CA THR A 106 -14.44 -9.23 2.82
C THR A 106 -13.05 -8.66 2.53
N SER A 107 -12.83 -7.37 2.79
CA SER A 107 -11.58 -6.67 2.52
C SER A 107 -10.60 -6.74 3.70
N TRP A 108 -9.32 -6.54 3.40
CA TRP A 108 -8.24 -6.67 4.38
C TRP A 108 -7.22 -5.55 4.22
N SER A 109 -6.93 -4.82 5.29
CA SER A 109 -5.86 -3.83 5.33
C SER A 109 -4.49 -4.51 5.37
N VAL A 110 -3.54 -3.95 4.64
CA VAL A 110 -2.18 -4.47 4.49
C VAL A 110 -1.21 -3.64 5.31
N TRP A 111 -0.36 -4.35 6.06
CA TRP A 111 0.66 -3.77 6.92
C TRP A 111 1.99 -4.47 6.68
N VAL A 112 3.11 -3.78 6.90
CA VAL A 112 4.44 -4.41 6.94
C VAL A 112 4.62 -5.08 8.30
N TYR A 113 5.08 -6.33 8.31
CA TYR A 113 5.30 -7.06 9.54
C TYR A 113 6.44 -6.45 10.36
N ASN A 114 6.16 -6.12 11.61
CA ASN A 114 7.10 -5.53 12.57
C ASN A 114 7.06 -6.27 13.91
N SER A 115 7.08 -7.60 13.89
CA SER A 115 6.94 -8.42 15.12
C SER A 115 5.63 -8.17 15.89
N ILE A 116 4.62 -7.60 15.23
CA ILE A 116 3.29 -7.33 15.77
C ILE A 116 2.30 -8.06 14.87
N ASP A 117 1.71 -9.15 15.39
CA ASP A 117 0.80 -9.99 14.61
C ASP A 117 -0.55 -9.31 14.34
N ASN A 118 -0.94 -8.33 15.17
CA ASN A 118 -2.23 -7.63 15.07
C ASN A 118 -2.04 -6.10 15.17
N PRO A 119 -1.47 -5.46 14.13
CA PRO A 119 -1.16 -4.04 14.15
C PRO A 119 -2.41 -3.16 14.16
N GLY A 120 -2.31 -1.95 14.71
CA GLY A 120 -3.38 -0.95 14.71
C GLY A 120 -4.61 -1.35 15.55
N GLY A 121 -4.46 -2.31 16.47
CA GLY A 121 -5.58 -2.83 17.27
C GLY A 121 -6.51 -3.77 16.51
N ASN A 122 -6.10 -4.22 15.31
CA ASN A 122 -6.82 -5.23 14.54
C ASN A 122 -6.84 -6.59 15.26
N LYS A 123 -7.59 -7.56 14.70
CA LYS A 123 -7.64 -8.94 15.21
C LYS A 123 -7.67 -9.92 14.05
N ASN A 124 -7.20 -11.14 14.29
CA ASN A 124 -7.22 -12.25 13.32
C ASN A 124 -6.46 -11.92 12.03
N CYS A 125 -5.38 -11.16 12.13
CA CYS A 125 -4.56 -10.87 10.97
C CYS A 125 -3.73 -12.10 10.56
N LEU A 126 -3.40 -12.18 9.27
CA LEU A 126 -2.70 -13.32 8.69
C LEU A 126 -1.40 -12.86 8.01
N PRO A 127 -0.27 -13.53 8.27
CA PRO A 127 0.97 -13.25 7.56
C PRO A 127 0.83 -13.66 6.09
N PHE A 128 1.43 -12.89 5.19
CA PHE A 128 1.48 -13.23 3.77
C PHE A 128 2.71 -12.64 3.08
N SER A 129 2.96 -13.11 1.85
CA SER A 129 4.06 -12.64 1.01
C SER A 129 3.52 -12.09 -0.31
N VAL A 130 4.19 -11.09 -0.86
CA VAL A 130 3.79 -10.40 -2.08
C VAL A 130 4.82 -10.69 -3.16
N LYS A 131 4.47 -11.55 -4.12
CA LYS A 131 5.35 -11.86 -5.25
C LYS A 131 5.27 -10.76 -6.31
N ALA A 132 6.40 -10.17 -6.68
CA ALA A 132 6.45 -9.15 -7.71
C ALA A 132 6.39 -9.79 -9.11
N ALA A 133 5.57 -9.21 -9.98
CA ALA A 133 5.49 -9.55 -11.40
C ALA A 133 5.68 -8.27 -12.22
N LYS A 134 6.53 -8.34 -13.26
CA LYS A 134 6.76 -7.19 -14.15
C LYS A 134 5.54 -6.96 -15.05
N VAL A 135 5.04 -5.72 -15.08
CA VAL A 135 3.98 -5.28 -15.98
C VAL A 135 4.60 -4.67 -17.23
N LYS A 136 4.32 -5.24 -18.42
CA LYS A 136 4.92 -4.79 -19.69
C LYS A 136 4.36 -3.46 -20.20
N LYS A 137 3.09 -3.19 -19.90
CA LYS A 137 2.35 -2.00 -20.33
C LYS A 137 1.64 -1.41 -19.11
N PRO A 138 2.38 -0.77 -18.19
CA PRO A 138 1.79 -0.21 -16.98
C PRO A 138 0.89 0.98 -17.32
N VAL A 139 -0.23 1.10 -16.62
CA VAL A 139 -1.18 2.20 -16.74
C VAL A 139 -1.04 3.07 -15.49
N GLY A 140 -0.89 4.39 -15.69
CA GLY A 140 -0.86 5.35 -14.60
C GLY A 140 -2.25 5.52 -13.99
N CYS A 141 -2.33 5.55 -12.67
CA CYS A 141 -3.59 5.80 -11.98
C CYS A 141 -3.40 6.74 -10.80
N LEU A 142 -4.39 7.61 -10.57
CA LEU A 142 -4.58 8.39 -9.36
C LEU A 142 -5.48 7.63 -8.39
N TYR A 143 -5.01 7.42 -7.17
CA TYR A 143 -5.72 6.70 -6.12
C TYR A 143 -6.30 7.67 -5.08
N SER A 144 -7.36 7.23 -4.40
CA SER A 144 -8.14 8.07 -3.50
C SER A 144 -7.36 8.48 -2.23
N GLN A 145 -7.57 9.71 -1.79
CA GLN A 145 -7.02 10.25 -0.53
C GLN A 145 -8.10 10.30 0.54
N VAL A 146 -7.69 10.29 1.82
CA VAL A 146 -8.62 10.56 2.92
C VAL A 146 -9.04 12.02 2.81
N GLN A 147 -10.35 12.27 2.70
CA GLN A 147 -10.85 13.65 2.72
C GLN A 147 -10.81 14.17 4.17
N PRO A 148 -10.51 15.47 4.41
CA PRO A 148 -10.43 16.04 5.76
C PRO A 148 -11.71 15.88 6.62
N ASP A 149 -12.82 15.50 6.02
CA ASP A 149 -14.15 15.45 6.64
C ASP A 149 -14.63 14.01 6.96
N GLU A 150 -13.76 12.99 6.79
CA GLU A 150 -14.01 11.58 7.14
C GLU A 150 -13.40 11.14 8.49
#